data_AF-A0A1C3L4E5-F1
#
_entry.id   AF-A0A1C3L4E5-F1
#
_cell.length_a   1.000
_cell.length_b   1.000
_cell.length_c   1.000
_cell.angle_alpha   90.00
_cell.angle_beta   90.00
_cell.angle_gamma   90.00
#
_symmetry.space_group_name_H-M   'P 1'
#
loop_
_entity.id
_entity.type
_entity.pdbx_description
1 polymer ?
#
loop_
_entity_poly.entity_id
_entity_poly.type
_entity_poly.pdbx_seq_one_letter_code
_entity_poly.pdbx_strand_id
1 'polypeptide(L)'
;MSVPTLSNKPENVDLLVLAPGEKKVVCEISEKGDCNIFTIKLEDHTIGNLIKQSLCQDPKITFAAYRQPHPLQNAIEITIKPKGYAGVKLLSDNVHNLLTQVSNLRENFTNKVQKYKEKNAYYEDY
;
A
#
# COMPACT_ATOMS: atom_id res chain seq x y z
N MET A 1 3.28 19.80 -16.35
CA MET A 1 2.00 20.27 -16.92
C MET A 1 1.62 19.25 -17.96
N SER A 2 0.47 18.58 -17.82
CA SER A 2 -0.02 17.67 -18.85
C SER A 2 -0.22 18.49 -20.13
N VAL A 3 0.34 17.99 -21.23
CA VAL A 3 0.19 18.63 -22.53
C VAL A 3 -1.28 18.48 -22.93
N PRO A 4 -2.01 19.55 -23.31
CA PRO A 4 -3.40 19.40 -23.72
C PRO A 4 -3.47 18.52 -24.97
N THR A 5 -3.92 17.28 -24.82
CA THR A 5 -4.25 16.43 -25.95
C THR A 5 -5.69 16.74 -26.38
N LEU A 6 -6.00 16.59 -27.67
CA LEU A 6 -7.35 16.81 -28.23
C LEU A 6 -8.41 15.79 -27.73
N SER A 7 -8.06 14.96 -26.75
CA SER A 7 -8.84 13.82 -26.28
C SER A 7 -9.24 14.02 -24.81
N ASN A 8 -10.47 13.66 -24.45
CA ASN A 8 -10.95 13.66 -23.07
C ASN A 8 -10.44 12.44 -22.26
N LYS A 9 -9.43 11.74 -22.76
CA LYS A 9 -8.83 10.58 -22.10
C LYS A 9 -7.63 11.08 -21.28
N PRO A 10 -7.52 10.73 -19.98
CA PRO A 10 -6.33 11.04 -19.19
C PRO A 10 -5.10 10.33 -19.77
N GLU A 11 -3.94 10.95 -19.63
CA GLU A 11 -2.69 10.36 -20.11
C GLU A 11 -2.27 9.20 -19.21
N ASN A 12 -1.66 8.16 -19.80
CA ASN A 12 -1.23 6.99 -19.03
C ASN A 12 -0.16 7.35 -17.98
N VAL A 13 0.63 8.40 -18.22
CA VAL A 13 1.66 8.87 -17.27
C VAL A 13 1.05 9.44 -15.98
N ASP A 14 -0.16 9.99 -16.07
CA ASP A 14 -0.87 10.56 -14.92
C ASP A 14 -1.30 9.49 -13.92
N LEU A 15 -1.29 8.21 -14.33
CA LEU A 15 -1.57 7.07 -13.44
C LEU A 15 -0.40 6.78 -12.49
N LEU A 16 0.83 7.18 -12.85
CA LEU A 16 2.07 6.79 -12.18
C LEU A 16 2.82 7.97 -11.58
N VAL A 17 2.71 9.16 -12.19
CA VAL A 17 3.50 10.34 -11.85
C VAL A 17 2.63 11.39 -11.19
N LEU A 18 3.04 11.81 -9.98
CA LEU A 18 2.39 12.91 -9.27
C LEU A 18 2.62 14.23 -10.01
N ALA A 19 1.60 15.08 -10.02
CA ALA A 19 1.76 16.44 -10.51
C ALA A 19 2.75 17.24 -9.62
N PRO A 20 3.48 18.20 -10.20
CA PRO A 20 4.45 18.99 -9.44
C PRO A 20 3.80 19.68 -8.24
N GLY A 21 4.34 19.47 -7.04
CA GLY A 21 3.85 20.06 -5.79
C GLY A 21 2.82 19.21 -5.03
N GLU A 22 2.34 18.10 -5.61
CA GLU A 22 1.43 17.20 -4.91
C GLU A 22 2.16 16.24 -3.97
N LYS A 23 1.61 16.04 -2.78
CA LYS A 23 2.10 15.04 -1.82
C LYS A 23 1.48 13.67 -2.12
N LYS A 24 2.30 12.62 -2.05
CA LYS A 24 1.85 11.22 -2.21
C LYS A 24 0.86 10.81 -1.13
N VAL A 25 1.14 11.20 0.12
CA VAL A 25 0.32 10.88 1.29
C VAL A 25 -0.07 12.17 2.00
N VAL A 26 -1.36 12.33 2.25
CA VAL A 26 -1.92 13.42 3.05
C VAL A 26 -2.65 12.80 4.24
N CYS A 27 -2.46 13.37 5.43
CA CYS A 27 -3.12 12.92 6.65
C CYS A 27 -4.05 14.03 7.13
N GLU A 28 -5.31 13.67 7.34
CA GLU A 28 -6.33 14.54 7.88
C GLU A 28 -6.90 13.91 9.16
N ILE A 29 -7.07 14.73 10.19
CA ILE A 29 -7.72 14.29 11.42
C ILE A 29 -9.21 14.59 11.27
N SER A 30 -10.05 13.59 11.51
CA SER A 30 -11.50 13.75 11.46
C SER A 30 -11.96 14.84 12.43
N GLU A 31 -13.04 15.55 12.11
CA GLU A 31 -13.61 16.62 12.94
C GLU A 31 -13.88 16.19 14.39
N LYS A 32 -14.20 14.91 14.61
CA LYS A 32 -14.40 14.34 15.95
C LYS A 32 -13.10 14.07 16.72
N GLY A 33 -11.94 14.22 16.09
CA GLY A 33 -10.62 13.99 16.68
C GLY A 33 -10.21 12.52 16.87
N ASP A 34 -11.16 11.58 16.74
CA ASP A 34 -10.95 10.15 17.02
C ASP A 34 -10.21 9.39 15.92
N CYS A 35 -10.34 9.83 14.67
CA CYS A 35 -9.94 9.06 13.48
C CYS A 35 -8.93 9.85 12.65
N ASN A 36 -7.96 9.14 12.08
CA ASN A 36 -7.02 9.67 11.10
C ASN A 36 -7.38 9.11 9.73
N ILE A 37 -7.48 9.98 8.73
CA ILE A 37 -7.77 9.64 7.34
C ILE A 37 -6.50 9.91 6.54
N PHE A 38 -5.97 8.86 5.93
CA PHE A 38 -4.78 8.92 5.08
C PHE A 38 -5.20 8.81 3.62
N THR A 39 -5.04 9.88 2.86
CA THR A 39 -5.27 9.88 1.42
C THR A 39 -3.95 9.59 0.72
N ILE A 40 -3.88 8.46 0.03
CA ILE A 40 -2.72 8.02 -0.74
C ILE A 40 -3.06 8.16 -2.22
N LYS A 41 -2.36 9.05 -2.91
CA LYS A 41 -2.53 9.33 -4.34
C LYS A 41 -1.79 8.31 -5.19
N LEU A 42 -2.27 8.07 -6.39
CA LEU A 42 -1.72 7.16 -7.40
C LEU A 42 -1.45 5.76 -6.85
N GLU A 43 -2.37 5.26 -6.05
CA GLU A 43 -2.38 3.89 -5.53
C GLU A 43 -3.81 3.35 -5.64
N ASP A 44 -3.94 2.03 -5.58
CA ASP A 44 -5.20 1.33 -5.78
C ASP A 44 -5.47 0.28 -4.67
N HIS A 45 -6.41 -0.61 -4.94
CA HIS A 45 -6.80 -1.68 -4.04
C HIS A 45 -5.66 -2.64 -3.66
N THR A 46 -4.58 -2.73 -4.46
CA THR A 46 -3.47 -3.66 -4.18
C THR A 46 -2.81 -3.33 -2.85
N ILE A 47 -2.31 -2.11 -2.69
CA ILE A 47 -1.69 -1.64 -1.44
C ILE A 47 -2.76 -1.38 -0.37
N GLY A 48 -3.94 -0.88 -0.76
CA GLY A 48 -5.02 -0.56 0.17
C GLY A 48 -5.50 -1.78 0.95
N ASN A 49 -5.76 -2.89 0.25
CA ASN A 49 -6.20 -4.13 0.90
C ASN A 49 -5.11 -4.73 1.79
N LEU A 50 -3.86 -4.74 1.32
CA LEU A 50 -2.73 -5.28 2.07
C LEU A 50 -2.54 -4.52 3.40
N ILE A 51 -2.51 -3.18 3.34
CA ILE A 51 -2.36 -2.35 4.53
C ILE A 51 -3.56 -2.53 5.47
N LYS A 52 -4.79 -2.52 4.94
CA LYS A 52 -6.00 -2.73 5.75
C LYS A 52 -5.94 -4.06 6.52
N GLN A 53 -5.50 -5.14 5.88
CA GLN A 53 -5.39 -6.45 6.54
C GLN A 53 -4.40 -6.41 7.70
N SER A 54 -3.22 -5.80 7.53
CA SER A 54 -2.25 -5.62 8.61
C SER A 54 -2.81 -4.77 9.75
N LEU A 55 -3.45 -3.65 9.43
CA LEU A 55 -4.01 -2.75 10.42
C LEU A 55 -5.12 -3.43 11.23
N CYS A 56 -5.98 -4.24 10.60
CA CYS A 56 -7.00 -5.00 11.32
C CYS A 56 -6.43 -6.04 12.30
N GLN A 57 -5.18 -6.48 12.11
CA GLN A 57 -4.52 -7.43 13.00
C GLN A 57 -3.83 -6.73 14.19
N ASP A 58 -3.62 -5.41 14.12
CA ASP A 58 -2.96 -4.66 15.19
C ASP A 58 -3.93 -4.39 16.37
N PRO A 59 -3.67 -4.91 17.58
CA PRO A 59 -4.53 -4.71 18.74
C PRO A 59 -4.66 -3.25 19.20
N LYS A 60 -3.71 -2.39 18.81
CA LYS A 60 -3.69 -0.95 19.13
C LYS A 60 -4.70 -0.16 18.28
N ILE A 61 -5.27 -0.77 17.26
CA ILE A 61 -6.30 -0.17 16.41
C ILE A 61 -7.68 -0.70 16.81
N THR A 62 -8.67 0.19 16.88
CA THR A 62 -10.07 -0.18 17.08
C THR A 62 -10.79 -0.38 15.76
N PHE A 63 -10.48 0.45 14.76
CA PHE A 63 -11.10 0.40 13.45
C PHE A 63 -10.09 0.74 12.36
N ALA A 64 -10.07 -0.06 11.30
CA ALA A 64 -9.31 0.19 10.08
C ALA A 64 -10.16 -0.18 8.87
N ALA A 65 -10.28 0.75 7.94
CA ALA A 65 -10.93 0.53 6.66
C ALA A 65 -10.19 1.31 5.56
N TYR A 66 -10.31 0.85 4.33
CA TYR A 66 -9.90 1.62 3.17
C TYR A 66 -11.05 1.71 2.16
N ARG A 67 -11.06 2.78 1.38
CA ARG A 67 -11.97 2.93 0.24
C ARG A 67 -11.28 3.64 -0.90
N GLN A 68 -11.73 3.36 -2.11
CA GLN A 68 -11.44 4.20 -3.27
C GLN A 68 -12.66 5.12 -3.50
N PRO A 69 -12.51 6.45 -3.38
CA PRO A 69 -13.65 7.38 -3.45
C PRO A 69 -14.32 7.35 -4.82
N HIS A 70 -13.55 7.14 -5.89
CA HIS A 70 -14.06 7.03 -7.24
C HIS A 70 -13.19 6.11 -8.12
N PRO A 71 -13.76 5.21 -8.95
CA PRO A 71 -13.00 4.29 -9.80
C PRO A 71 -12.03 4.97 -10.79
N LEU A 72 -12.42 6.13 -11.34
CA LEU A 72 -11.58 6.90 -12.27
C LEU A 72 -10.48 7.72 -11.59
N GLN A 73 -10.47 7.77 -10.26
CA GLN A 73 -9.43 8.46 -9.50
C GLN A 73 -8.51 7.41 -8.88
N ASN A 74 -7.23 7.46 -9.24
CA ASN A 74 -6.21 6.63 -8.61
C ASN A 74 -5.84 7.25 -7.26
N ALA A 75 -6.71 7.07 -6.29
CA ALA A 75 -6.44 7.46 -4.92
C ALA A 75 -7.20 6.52 -3.98
N ILE A 76 -6.60 6.21 -2.84
CA ILE A 76 -7.24 5.45 -1.78
C ILE A 76 -7.23 6.26 -0.50
N GLU A 77 -8.27 6.08 0.30
CA GLU A 77 -8.40 6.67 1.62
C GLU A 77 -8.38 5.56 2.65
N ILE A 78 -7.44 5.62 3.60
CA ILE A 78 -7.32 4.68 4.71
C ILE A 78 -7.75 5.41 5.99
N THR A 79 -8.84 4.94 6.60
CA THR A 79 -9.33 5.46 7.88
C THR A 79 -8.88 4.57 9.01
N ILE A 80 -8.24 5.16 10.03
CA ILE A 80 -7.70 4.46 11.19
C ILE A 80 -8.21 5.14 12.46
N LYS A 81 -8.78 4.34 13.37
CA LYS A 81 -9.14 4.75 14.74
C LYS A 81 -8.19 4.10 15.75
N PRO A 82 -7.13 4.80 16.20
CA PRO A 82 -6.18 4.27 17.17
C PRO A 82 -6.72 4.33 18.61
N LYS A 83 -6.26 3.44 19.49
CA LYS A 83 -6.57 3.44 20.93
C LYS A 83 -5.59 4.34 21.70
N GLY A 84 -5.71 5.66 21.55
CA GLY A 84 -4.89 6.63 22.29
C GLY A 84 -3.44 6.80 21.79
N TYR A 85 -3.10 6.23 20.63
CA TYR A 85 -1.79 6.38 19.98
C TYR A 85 -1.87 7.32 18.78
N ALA A 86 -0.72 7.91 18.41
CA ALA A 86 -0.62 8.71 17.18
C ALA A 86 -0.81 7.83 15.93
N GLY A 87 -1.84 8.11 15.13
CA GLY A 87 -2.19 7.29 13.96
C GLY A 87 -1.09 7.19 12.91
N VAL A 88 -0.32 8.27 12.71
CA VAL A 88 0.80 8.32 11.74
C VAL A 88 1.89 7.30 12.10
N LYS A 89 2.29 7.26 13.38
CA LYS A 89 3.30 6.31 13.85
C LYS A 89 2.82 4.88 13.69
N LEU A 90 1.57 4.63 14.05
CA LEU A 90 0.98 3.30 13.98
C LEU A 90 0.92 2.78 12.54
N LEU A 91 0.54 3.63 11.58
CA LEU A 91 0.56 3.28 10.16
C LEU A 91 1.99 2.96 9.69
N SER A 92 2.98 3.79 10.06
CA SER A 92 4.39 3.58 9.73
C SER A 92 4.92 2.25 10.27
N ASP A 93 4.64 1.94 11.54
CA ASP A 93 5.07 0.69 12.18
C ASP A 93 4.47 -0.54 11.46
N ASN A 94 3.18 -0.47 11.10
CA ASN A 94 2.50 -1.55 10.36
C ASN A 94 3.10 -1.75 8.96
N VAL A 95 3.36 -0.67 8.22
CA VAL A 95 3.99 -0.76 6.89
C VAL A 95 5.40 -1.34 6.99
N HIS A 96 6.18 -0.98 8.02
CA HIS A 96 7.50 -1.55 8.23
C HIS A 96 7.46 -3.06 8.54
N ASN A 97 6.47 -3.51 9.32
CA ASN A 97 6.24 -4.92 9.58
C ASN A 97 5.88 -5.69 8.30
N LEU A 98 5.01 -5.12 7.46
CA LEU A 98 4.68 -5.69 6.15
C LEU A 98 5.91 -5.80 5.24
N LEU A 99 6.75 -4.77 5.20
CA LEU A 99 8.00 -4.80 4.42
C LEU A 99 8.93 -5.95 4.88
N THR A 100 9.01 -6.17 6.19
CA THR A 100 9.78 -7.27 6.78
C THR A 100 9.20 -8.63 6.36
N GLN A 101 7.87 -8.80 6.43
CA GLN A 101 7.19 -10.02 6.00
C GLN A 101 7.44 -10.33 4.51
N VAL A 102 7.33 -9.33 3.65
CA VAL A 102 7.59 -9.48 2.20
C VAL A 102 9.05 -9.83 1.94
N SER A 103 9.99 -9.24 2.69
CA SER A 103 11.41 -9.52 2.57
C SER A 103 11.73 -10.98 2.95
N ASN A 104 11.15 -11.45 4.07
CA ASN A 104 11.28 -12.84 4.51
C ASN A 104 10.66 -13.82 3.50
N LEU A 105 9.48 -13.48 2.94
CA LEU A 105 8.85 -14.29 1.89
C LEU A 105 9.75 -14.41 0.66
N ARG A 106 10.33 -13.29 0.20
CA ARG A 106 11.25 -13.26 -0.94
C ARG A 106 12.47 -14.15 -0.71
N GLU A 107 13.12 -14.04 0.45
CA GLU A 107 14.28 -14.86 0.78
C GLU A 107 13.93 -16.35 0.81
N ASN A 108 12.86 -16.71 1.51
CA ASN A 108 12.37 -18.09 1.58
C ASN A 108 12.03 -18.66 0.20
N PHE A 109 11.42 -17.85 -0.66
CA PHE A 109 11.11 -18.23 -2.03
C PHE A 109 12.38 -18.51 -2.84
N THR A 110 13.34 -17.57 -2.84
CA THR A 110 14.62 -17.72 -3.54
C THR A 110 15.37 -18.97 -3.08
N ASN A 111 15.44 -19.20 -1.77
CA ASN A 111 16.11 -20.37 -1.18
C ASN A 111 15.45 -21.69 -1.63
N LYS A 112 14.11 -21.74 -1.68
CA LYS A 112 13.37 -22.94 -2.13
C LYS A 112 13.54 -23.19 -3.63
N VAL A 113 13.51 -22.12 -4.45
CA VAL A 113 13.74 -22.23 -5.89
C VAL A 113 15.15 -22.75 -6.18
N GLN A 114 16.16 -22.27 -5.45
CA GLN A 114 17.54 -22.73 -5.62
C GLN A 114 17.67 -24.22 -5.30
N LYS A 115 17.14 -24.66 -4.14
CA LYS A 115 17.12 -26.09 -3.76
C LYS A 115 16.39 -26.98 -4.76
N TYR A 116 15.31 -26.47 -5.36
CA TYR A 116 14.56 -27.21 -6.38
C TYR A 116 15.38 -27.38 -7.67
N LYS A 117 16.08 -26.33 -8.12
CA LYS A 117 16.96 -26.38 -9.29
C LYS A 117 18.12 -27.36 -9.09
N GLU A 118 18.75 -27.33 -7.92
CA GLU A 118 19.86 -28.26 -7.57
C GLU A 118 19.39 -29.72 -7.58
N LYS A 119 18.20 -29.99 -7.03
CA LYS A 119 17.62 -31.34 -7.04
C LYS A 119 17.30 -31.82 -8.46
N ASN A 120 16.76 -30.95 -9.32
CA ASN A 120 16.41 -31.35 -10.68
C ASN A 120 17.63 -31.53 -11.58
N ALA A 121 18.66 -30.68 -11.45
CA ALA A 121 19.91 -30.84 -12.20
C ALA A 121 20.55 -32.22 -11.94
N TYR A 122 20.46 -32.72 -10.70
CA TYR A 122 20.92 -34.06 -10.35
C TYR A 122 20.23 -35.20 -11.13
N TYR A 123 18.99 -35.01 -11.58
CA TYR A 123 18.24 -36.03 -12.34
C TYR A 123 18.38 -35.88 -13.87
N GLU A 124 18.91 -34.77 -14.38
CA GLU A 124 19.19 -34.60 -15.82
C GLU A 124 20.58 -35.12 -16.22
N ASP A 125 21.48 -35.31 -15.26
CA ASP A 125 22.83 -35.86 -15.46
C ASP A 125 22.89 -37.41 -15.42
N TYR A 126 21.74 -38.10 -15.32
CA TYR A 126 21.57 -39.56 -15.39
C TYR A 126 20.56 -39.94 -16.47
#